data_AF-A0AAD9KEV6-F1
#
_entry.id   AF-A0AAD9KEV6-F1
#
_cell.length_a   1.000
_cell.length_b   1.000
_cell.length_c   1.000
_cell.angle_alpha   90.00
_cell.angle_beta   90.00
_cell.angle_gamma   90.00
#
_symmetry.space_group_name_H-M   'P 1'
#
loop_
_entity.id
_entity.type
_entity.pdbx_description
1 polymer ?
#
loop_
_entity_poly.entity_id
_entity_poly.type
_entity_poly.pdbx_seq_one_letter_code
_entity_poly.pdbx_strand_id
1 'polypeptide(L)'
;IGFCEYTQAFSDYQVDGDLLLTLVNESLRDDLKMNNGITRKRFLRELGRLKETADYQSCDPTKLDSWLKELGHEFCQHSYSMLKGGADRCVLRWLTDEQLQRDCGIDNGIHRMKIIEASKKLSQYPMTPVCMIPGIDPAKTLDCFISYRRATGSQLASLLKVHLQVRGFSVFLDIEKLRAGKFDDNLLNSVRNARNFILVLTPNSLDRCEVVAAIEGGCNIIPVMDNFQWPLPETLPDDMRPVCFFNGIR
;
A
#
# COMPACT_ATOMS: atom_id res chain seq x y z
N ILE A 1 -20.37 -19.70 -18.90
CA ILE A 1 -21.37 -19.27 -17.90
C ILE A 1 -22.84 -19.52 -18.28
N GLY A 2 -23.18 -19.95 -19.51
CA GLY A 2 -24.55 -20.42 -19.83
C GLY A 2 -25.59 -19.32 -20.10
N PHE A 3 -25.18 -18.20 -20.71
CA PHE A 3 -26.04 -17.06 -21.07
C PHE A 3 -25.98 -16.72 -22.57
N CYS A 4 -25.77 -17.72 -23.43
CA CYS A 4 -25.59 -17.53 -24.88
C CYS A 4 -26.78 -16.82 -25.54
N GLU A 5 -27.99 -17.00 -24.99
CA GLU A 5 -29.25 -16.37 -25.40
C GLU A 5 -29.18 -14.84 -25.43
N TYR A 6 -28.32 -14.24 -24.59
CA TYR A 6 -28.20 -12.80 -24.45
C TYR A 6 -27.01 -12.22 -25.21
N THR A 7 -26.20 -13.04 -25.90
CA THR A 7 -24.97 -12.60 -26.58
C THR A 7 -25.22 -11.47 -27.58
N GLN A 8 -26.30 -11.58 -28.36
CA GLN A 8 -26.66 -10.56 -29.34
C GLN A 8 -26.97 -9.22 -28.66
N ALA A 9 -27.73 -9.22 -27.56
CA ALA A 9 -28.03 -8.01 -26.81
C ALA A 9 -26.76 -7.34 -26.27
N PHE A 10 -25.82 -8.11 -25.71
CA PHE A 10 -24.53 -7.56 -25.26
C PHE A 10 -23.72 -6.97 -26.42
N SER A 11 -23.77 -7.59 -27.61
CA SER A 11 -23.11 -7.08 -28.81
C SER A 11 -23.76 -5.79 -29.34
N ASP A 12 -25.09 -5.74 -29.38
CA ASP A 12 -25.86 -4.61 -29.92
C ASP A 12 -25.63 -3.34 -29.08
N TYR A 13 -25.55 -3.49 -27.77
CA TYR A 13 -25.23 -2.40 -26.84
C TYR A 13 -23.73 -2.22 -26.58
N GLN A 14 -22.87 -2.96 -27.30
CA GLN A 14 -21.41 -2.84 -27.21
C GLN A 14 -20.87 -2.92 -25.78
N VAL A 15 -21.42 -3.85 -24.98
CA VAL A 15 -21.02 -4.02 -23.58
C VAL A 15 -19.59 -4.55 -23.52
N ASP A 16 -18.67 -3.68 -23.12
CA ASP A 16 -17.26 -3.99 -22.91
C ASP A 16 -16.98 -4.41 -21.46
N GLY A 17 -15.69 -4.55 -21.11
CA GLY A 17 -15.29 -4.94 -19.75
C GLY A 17 -15.68 -3.94 -18.66
N ASP A 18 -15.60 -2.63 -18.94
CA ASP A 18 -15.94 -1.58 -17.96
C ASP A 18 -17.46 -1.55 -17.72
N LEU A 19 -18.24 -1.60 -18.79
CA LEU A 19 -19.70 -1.67 -18.71
C LEU A 19 -20.14 -2.95 -18.01
N LEU A 20 -19.56 -4.10 -18.35
CA LEU A 20 -19.87 -5.39 -17.73
C LEU A 20 -19.68 -5.36 -16.21
N LEU A 21 -18.57 -4.78 -15.73
CA LEU A 21 -18.27 -4.71 -14.30
C LEU A 21 -19.16 -3.71 -13.54
N THR A 22 -19.89 -2.85 -14.26
CA THR A 22 -20.80 -1.85 -13.67
C THR A 22 -22.29 -2.15 -13.88
N LEU A 23 -22.63 -3.27 -14.52
CA LEU A 23 -24.03 -3.66 -14.72
C LEU A 23 -24.78 -3.88 -13.40
N VAL A 24 -25.97 -3.28 -13.33
CA VAL A 24 -26.93 -3.43 -12.23
C VAL A 24 -28.19 -4.18 -12.67
N ASN A 25 -29.01 -4.61 -11.71
CA ASN A 25 -30.23 -5.38 -11.99
C ASN A 25 -31.21 -4.65 -12.94
N GLU A 26 -31.31 -3.32 -12.81
CA GLU A 26 -32.21 -2.52 -13.67
C GLU A 26 -31.72 -2.52 -15.12
N SER A 27 -30.43 -2.26 -15.37
CA SER A 27 -29.85 -2.31 -16.72
C SER A 27 -29.97 -3.69 -17.38
N LEU A 28 -29.82 -4.76 -16.60
CA LEU A 28 -30.05 -6.12 -17.10
C LEU A 28 -31.51 -6.35 -17.55
N ARG A 29 -32.48 -5.77 -16.83
CA ARG A 29 -33.90 -5.90 -17.15
C ARG A 29 -34.28 -5.01 -18.33
N ASP A 30 -33.91 -3.74 -18.27
CA ASP A 30 -34.47 -2.70 -19.12
C ASP A 30 -33.72 -2.62 -20.45
N ASP A 31 -32.39 -2.76 -20.44
CA ASP A 31 -31.55 -2.63 -21.64
C ASP A 31 -31.30 -4.00 -22.29
N LEU A 32 -30.82 -4.97 -21.48
CA LEU A 32 -30.41 -6.30 -21.96
C LEU A 32 -31.56 -7.32 -22.01
N LYS A 33 -32.79 -6.88 -21.71
CA LYS A 33 -34.04 -7.66 -21.80
C LYS A 33 -34.03 -8.99 -21.04
N MET A 34 -33.25 -9.09 -19.97
CA MET A 34 -33.30 -10.23 -19.06
C MET A 34 -34.53 -10.12 -18.15
N ASN A 35 -35.72 -10.39 -18.65
CA ASN A 35 -36.98 -10.19 -17.91
C ASN A 35 -37.14 -11.12 -16.70
N ASN A 36 -36.61 -12.34 -16.78
CA ASN A 36 -36.71 -13.31 -15.68
C ASN A 36 -35.76 -12.94 -14.53
N GLY A 37 -36.33 -12.64 -13.36
CA GLY A 37 -35.57 -12.27 -12.16
C GLY A 37 -34.63 -13.36 -11.63
N ILE A 38 -34.96 -14.65 -11.82
CA ILE A 38 -34.08 -15.76 -11.44
C ILE A 38 -32.87 -15.81 -12.37
N THR A 39 -33.08 -15.59 -13.68
CA THR A 39 -31.99 -15.52 -14.66
C THR A 39 -31.06 -14.35 -14.35
N ARG A 40 -31.59 -13.16 -14.02
CA ARG A 40 -30.79 -12.01 -13.57
C ARG A 40 -29.98 -12.33 -12.31
N LYS A 41 -30.60 -12.97 -11.30
CA LYS A 41 -29.88 -13.40 -10.09
C LYS A 41 -28.76 -14.40 -10.39
N ARG A 42 -28.98 -15.35 -11.31
CA ARG A 42 -27.93 -16.27 -11.77
C ARG A 42 -26.82 -15.52 -12.48
N PHE A 43 -27.14 -14.55 -13.33
CA PHE A 43 -26.16 -13.74 -14.05
C PHE A 43 -25.31 -12.93 -13.08
N LEU A 44 -25.93 -12.20 -12.16
CA LEU A 44 -25.25 -11.41 -11.13
C LEU A 44 -24.35 -12.28 -10.24
N ARG A 45 -24.75 -13.53 -9.96
CA ARG A 45 -23.89 -14.48 -9.25
C ARG A 45 -22.64 -14.85 -10.04
N GLU A 46 -22.76 -15.15 -11.34
CA GLU A 46 -21.59 -15.42 -12.18
C GLU A 46 -20.72 -14.17 -12.38
N LEU A 47 -21.33 -12.99 -12.47
CA LEU A 47 -20.62 -11.71 -12.51
C LEU A 47 -19.85 -11.45 -11.21
N GLY A 48 -20.44 -11.77 -10.05
CA GLY A 48 -19.73 -11.70 -8.76
C GLY A 48 -18.47 -12.56 -8.74
N ARG A 49 -18.55 -13.81 -9.22
CA ARG A 49 -17.40 -14.71 -9.34
C ARG A 49 -16.33 -14.18 -10.32
N LEU A 50 -16.75 -13.54 -11.40
CA LEU A 50 -15.82 -12.86 -12.31
C LEU A 50 -15.11 -11.71 -11.60
N LYS A 51 -15.85 -10.86 -10.86
CA LYS A 51 -15.28 -9.73 -10.13
C LYS A 51 -14.27 -10.16 -9.06
N GLU A 52 -14.51 -11.30 -8.41
CA GLU A 52 -13.60 -11.89 -7.43
C GLU A 52 -12.28 -12.39 -8.04
N THR A 53 -12.31 -12.87 -9.28
CA THR A 53 -11.16 -13.49 -9.97
C THR A 53 -10.46 -12.56 -10.96
N ALA A 54 -11.05 -11.40 -11.24
CA ALA A 54 -10.49 -10.39 -12.13
C ALA A 54 -9.20 -9.78 -11.57
N ASP A 55 -8.31 -9.37 -12.48
CA ASP A 55 -7.10 -8.63 -12.17
C ASP A 55 -7.33 -7.13 -12.44
N TYR A 56 -7.10 -6.33 -11.41
CA TYR A 56 -7.27 -4.87 -11.44
C TYR A 56 -5.94 -4.12 -11.43
N GLN A 57 -4.79 -4.78 -11.65
CA GLN A 57 -3.46 -4.16 -11.55
C GLN A 57 -3.28 -2.90 -12.44
N SER A 58 -4.00 -2.81 -13.56
CA SER A 58 -3.95 -1.65 -14.46
C SER A 58 -4.65 -0.40 -13.90
N CYS A 59 -5.66 -0.57 -13.04
CA CYS A 59 -6.45 0.51 -12.47
C CYS A 59 -6.35 0.61 -10.93
N ASP A 60 -5.60 -0.27 -10.28
CA ASP A 60 -5.38 -0.29 -8.83
C ASP A 60 -3.90 -0.13 -8.44
N PRO A 61 -3.32 1.08 -8.57
CA PRO A 61 -1.93 1.33 -8.19
C PRO A 61 -1.69 1.16 -6.68
N THR A 62 -2.74 1.33 -5.86
CA THR A 62 -2.66 1.32 -4.40
C THR A 62 -2.91 -0.06 -3.76
N LYS A 63 -3.24 -1.06 -4.57
CA LYS A 63 -3.58 -2.43 -4.15
C LYS A 63 -4.78 -2.48 -3.21
N LEU A 64 -5.82 -1.70 -3.49
CA LEU A 64 -7.12 -1.75 -2.83
C LEU A 64 -7.74 -3.15 -2.92
N ASP A 65 -7.67 -3.82 -4.07
CA ASP A 65 -8.23 -5.16 -4.27
C ASP A 65 -7.59 -6.19 -3.35
N SER A 66 -6.26 -6.11 -3.18
CA SER A 66 -5.52 -6.98 -2.25
C SER A 66 -5.96 -6.75 -0.81
N TRP A 67 -6.21 -5.50 -0.43
CA TRP A 67 -6.71 -5.18 0.91
C TRP A 67 -8.14 -5.71 1.15
N LEU A 68 -9.02 -5.61 0.15
CA LEU A 68 -10.37 -6.20 0.23
C LEU A 68 -10.30 -7.73 0.35
N LYS A 69 -9.38 -8.38 -0.38
CA LYS A 69 -9.09 -9.82 -0.26
C LYS A 69 -8.65 -10.22 1.15
N GLU A 70 -7.83 -9.41 1.81
CA GLU A 70 -7.41 -9.63 3.20
C GLU A 70 -8.57 -9.53 4.19
N LEU A 71 -9.56 -8.66 3.93
CA LEU A 71 -10.75 -8.51 4.76
C LEU A 71 -11.72 -9.71 4.60
N GLY A 72 -11.78 -10.28 3.39
CA GLY A 72 -12.64 -11.41 3.04
C GLY A 72 -12.91 -11.48 1.54
N HIS A 73 -12.99 -12.68 1.00
CA HIS A 73 -13.16 -12.88 -0.45
C HIS A 73 -14.47 -12.26 -0.98
N GLU A 74 -15.50 -12.17 -0.15
CA GLU A 74 -16.77 -11.55 -0.50
C GLU A 74 -16.67 -10.04 -0.75
N PHE A 75 -15.59 -9.36 -0.33
CA PHE A 75 -15.44 -7.92 -0.53
C PHE A 75 -14.82 -7.56 -1.88
N CYS A 76 -14.15 -8.51 -2.54
CA CYS A 76 -13.49 -8.29 -3.84
C CYS A 76 -14.49 -7.92 -4.95
N GLN A 77 -15.77 -8.29 -4.78
CA GLN A 77 -16.82 -7.89 -5.72
C GLN A 77 -17.03 -6.36 -5.78
N HIS A 78 -16.55 -5.61 -4.78
CA HIS A 78 -16.65 -4.15 -4.72
C HIS A 78 -15.40 -3.45 -5.24
N SER A 79 -14.29 -4.17 -5.50
CA SER A 79 -13.00 -3.58 -5.91
C SER A 79 -13.15 -2.62 -7.08
N TYR A 80 -13.78 -3.06 -8.16
CA TYR A 80 -13.95 -2.23 -9.36
C TYR A 80 -14.83 -1.00 -9.13
N SER A 81 -15.96 -1.16 -8.43
CA SER A 81 -16.88 -0.05 -8.17
C SER A 81 -16.24 1.00 -7.26
N MET A 82 -15.44 0.58 -6.28
CA MET A 82 -14.68 1.49 -5.43
C MET A 82 -13.63 2.25 -6.25
N LEU A 83 -12.82 1.56 -7.05
CA LEU A 83 -11.80 2.19 -7.92
C LEU A 83 -12.43 3.18 -8.90
N LYS A 84 -13.55 2.82 -9.53
CA LYS A 84 -14.28 3.70 -10.45
C LYS A 84 -14.89 4.92 -9.75
N GLY A 85 -15.32 4.76 -8.49
CA GLY A 85 -15.74 5.86 -7.62
C GLY A 85 -14.58 6.76 -7.15
N GLY A 86 -13.34 6.50 -7.57
CA GLY A 86 -12.16 7.24 -7.16
C GLY A 86 -11.65 6.85 -5.77
N ALA A 87 -12.18 5.78 -5.17
CA ALA A 87 -11.67 5.25 -3.92
C ALA A 87 -10.41 4.42 -4.18
N ASP A 88 -9.36 4.75 -3.42
CA ASP A 88 -8.09 4.05 -3.38
C ASP A 88 -7.69 3.78 -1.91
N ARG A 89 -6.58 3.10 -1.70
CA ARG A 89 -6.11 2.77 -0.34
C ARG A 89 -5.75 4.00 0.50
N CYS A 90 -5.45 5.14 -0.13
CA CYS A 90 -5.10 6.38 0.55
C CYS A 90 -6.35 7.08 1.12
N VAL A 91 -7.46 7.05 0.38
CA VAL A 91 -8.72 7.69 0.80
C VAL A 91 -9.64 6.80 1.63
N LEU A 92 -9.42 5.47 1.65
CA LEU A 92 -10.20 4.49 2.43
C LEU A 92 -10.53 4.92 3.87
N ARG A 93 -9.58 5.57 4.56
CA ARG A 93 -9.75 5.99 5.96
C ARG A 93 -10.73 7.15 6.15
N TRP A 94 -11.00 7.90 5.08
CA TRP A 94 -11.88 9.06 5.07
C TRP A 94 -13.26 8.74 4.47
N LEU A 95 -13.44 7.54 3.92
CA LEU A 95 -14.72 7.14 3.33
C LEU A 95 -15.80 7.05 4.39
N THR A 96 -16.93 7.65 4.07
CA THR A 96 -18.17 7.61 4.85
C THR A 96 -19.09 6.49 4.36
N ASP A 97 -20.06 6.10 5.19
CA ASP A 97 -21.09 5.14 4.77
C ASP A 97 -21.86 5.62 3.54
N GLU A 98 -22.16 6.92 3.48
CA GLU A 98 -22.86 7.53 2.34
C GLU A 98 -22.06 7.43 1.04
N GLN A 99 -20.74 7.65 1.08
CA GLN A 99 -19.88 7.52 -0.10
C GLN A 99 -19.74 6.07 -0.55
N LEU A 100 -19.60 5.13 0.40
CA LEU A 100 -19.58 3.71 0.06
C LEU A 100 -20.91 3.25 -0.56
N GLN A 101 -22.04 3.83 -0.15
CA GLN A 101 -23.34 3.51 -0.74
C GLN A 101 -23.54 4.19 -2.10
N ARG A 102 -23.39 5.51 -2.20
CA ARG A 102 -23.75 6.29 -3.39
C ARG A 102 -22.68 6.24 -4.47
N ASP A 103 -21.40 6.41 -4.10
CA ASP A 103 -20.31 6.55 -5.06
C ASP A 103 -19.68 5.19 -5.40
N CYS A 104 -19.58 4.29 -4.41
CA CYS A 104 -19.01 2.95 -4.61
C CYS A 104 -20.07 1.87 -4.90
N GLY A 105 -21.37 2.19 -4.80
CA GLY A 105 -22.45 1.25 -5.12
C GLY A 105 -22.57 0.03 -4.19
N ILE A 106 -22.12 0.14 -2.93
CA ILE A 106 -22.17 -0.97 -1.97
C ILE A 106 -23.48 -0.93 -1.18
N ASP A 107 -24.54 -1.53 -1.72
CA ASP A 107 -25.87 -1.51 -1.08
C ASP A 107 -25.91 -2.27 0.26
N ASN A 108 -25.09 -3.31 0.42
CA ASN A 108 -25.06 -4.12 1.63
C ASN A 108 -24.45 -3.33 2.80
N GLY A 109 -25.30 -2.87 3.72
CA GLY A 109 -24.89 -2.10 4.89
C GLY A 109 -23.93 -2.83 5.83
N ILE A 110 -24.00 -4.18 5.91
CA ILE A 110 -23.04 -4.97 6.71
C ILE A 110 -21.66 -4.94 6.05
N HIS A 111 -21.59 -4.98 4.72
CA HIS A 111 -20.31 -4.86 4.02
C HIS A 111 -19.71 -3.47 4.24
N ARG A 112 -20.49 -2.41 4.09
CA ARG A 112 -20.03 -1.04 4.35
C ARG A 112 -19.54 -0.88 5.78
N MET A 113 -20.29 -1.38 6.77
CA MET A 113 -19.89 -1.35 8.18
C MET A 113 -18.54 -2.04 8.39
N LYS A 114 -18.34 -3.26 7.86
CA LYS A 114 -17.07 -4.00 8.00
C LYS A 114 -15.90 -3.29 7.31
N ILE A 115 -16.13 -2.74 6.11
CA ILE A 115 -15.12 -1.98 5.36
C ILE A 115 -14.72 -0.72 6.15
N ILE A 116 -15.67 0.03 6.71
CA ILE A 116 -15.42 1.22 7.54
C ILE A 116 -14.72 0.84 8.84
N GLU A 117 -15.12 -0.25 9.50
CA GLU A 117 -14.46 -0.71 10.72
C GLU A 117 -13.00 -1.10 10.45
N ALA A 118 -12.75 -1.81 9.34
CA ALA A 118 -11.41 -2.16 8.91
C ALA A 118 -10.58 -0.92 8.51
N SER A 119 -11.18 0.06 7.84
CA SER A 119 -10.51 1.33 7.50
C SER A 119 -10.22 2.18 8.74
N LYS A 120 -11.02 2.08 9.79
CA LYS A 120 -10.73 2.70 11.10
C LYS A 120 -9.63 1.95 11.85
N LYS A 121 -9.51 0.63 11.72
CA LYS A 121 -8.35 -0.11 12.26
C LYS A 121 -7.05 0.31 11.59
N LEU A 122 -7.09 0.67 10.30
CA LEU A 122 -5.97 1.36 9.63
C LEU A 122 -5.65 2.73 10.25
N SER A 123 -6.63 3.42 10.85
CA SER A 123 -6.46 4.72 11.51
C SER A 123 -6.00 4.65 12.98
N GLN A 124 -6.12 3.49 13.64
CA GLN A 124 -5.51 3.26 14.97
C GLN A 124 -3.98 3.29 14.93
N TYR A 125 -3.41 3.17 13.73
CA TYR A 125 -2.03 3.51 13.45
C TYR A 125 -2.03 4.85 12.70
N PRO A 126 -1.34 5.89 13.18
CA PRO A 126 -1.37 7.21 12.56
C PRO A 126 -0.62 7.16 11.23
N MET A 127 -1.34 6.79 10.18
CA MET A 127 -0.98 7.20 8.84
C MET A 127 -1.68 8.55 8.64
N THR A 128 -0.91 9.62 8.59
CA THR A 128 -1.33 10.89 8.00
C THR A 128 -1.27 10.75 6.48
N PRO A 129 -2.24 11.27 5.70
CA PRO A 129 -2.09 11.36 4.26
C PRO A 129 -0.86 12.23 3.97
N VAL A 130 0.12 11.66 3.30
CA VAL A 130 1.43 12.26 3.02
C VAL A 130 1.28 13.57 2.24
N CYS A 131 0.27 13.63 1.38
CA CYS A 131 -0.11 14.82 0.61
C CYS A 131 -0.57 16.01 1.47
N MET A 132 -0.85 15.80 2.76
CA MET A 132 -1.32 16.84 3.67
C MET A 132 -0.29 17.25 4.74
N ILE A 133 0.93 16.68 4.71
CA ILE A 133 1.99 17.07 5.65
C ILE A 133 2.91 18.10 4.98
N PRO A 134 2.96 19.35 5.46
CA PRO A 134 3.87 20.36 4.93
C PRO A 134 5.33 19.89 5.04
N GLY A 135 6.07 19.90 3.94
CA GLY A 135 7.50 19.52 3.90
C GLY A 135 7.78 18.05 3.57
N ILE A 136 6.78 17.23 3.26
CA ILE A 136 7.00 15.85 2.78
C ILE A 136 6.96 15.80 1.25
N ASP A 137 8.03 15.26 0.66
CA ASP A 137 8.15 15.06 -0.78
C ASP A 137 7.20 13.94 -1.26
N PRO A 138 6.20 14.25 -2.10
CA PRO A 138 5.25 13.26 -2.62
C PRO A 138 5.91 12.24 -3.56
N ALA A 139 7.12 12.49 -4.05
CA ALA A 139 7.86 11.53 -4.89
C ALA A 139 8.40 10.33 -4.09
N LYS A 140 8.53 10.45 -2.76
CA LYS A 140 9.07 9.39 -1.90
C LYS A 140 8.00 8.36 -1.57
N THR A 141 8.18 7.15 -2.09
CA THR A 141 7.22 6.03 -1.99
C THR A 141 7.48 5.08 -0.83
N LEU A 142 8.66 5.15 -0.18
CA LEU A 142 9.03 4.31 0.95
C LEU A 142 8.96 5.10 2.27
N ASP A 143 8.29 4.56 3.29
CA ASP A 143 8.15 5.24 4.58
C ASP A 143 9.43 5.16 5.42
N CYS A 144 10.02 3.97 5.54
CA CYS A 144 11.21 3.73 6.36
C CYS A 144 12.24 2.85 5.64
N PHE A 145 13.49 3.31 5.60
CA PHE A 145 14.65 2.48 5.28
C PHE A 145 15.43 2.21 6.56
N ILE A 146 15.75 0.94 6.85
CA ILE A 146 16.54 0.56 8.02
C ILE A 146 17.94 0.14 7.54
N SER A 147 18.94 0.94 7.90
CA SER A 147 20.36 0.60 7.74
C SER A 147 20.89 -0.01 9.03
N TYR A 148 21.60 -1.13 8.93
CA TYR A 148 22.12 -1.87 10.07
C TYR A 148 23.36 -2.67 9.71
N ARG A 149 24.19 -2.95 10.72
CA ARG A 149 25.32 -3.85 10.54
C ARG A 149 24.86 -5.31 10.63
N ARG A 150 25.07 -6.11 9.58
CA ARG A 150 24.59 -7.51 9.52
C ARG A 150 25.05 -8.38 10.68
N ALA A 151 26.31 -8.23 11.08
CA ALA A 151 26.93 -9.04 12.13
C ALA A 151 26.31 -8.82 13.51
N THR A 152 25.83 -7.61 13.81
CA THR A 152 25.49 -7.16 15.16
C THR A 152 24.08 -6.62 15.30
N GLY A 153 23.55 -5.93 14.27
CA GLY A 153 22.26 -5.24 14.31
C GLY A 153 21.09 -5.98 13.63
N SER A 154 21.30 -7.19 13.10
CA SER A 154 20.28 -7.92 12.32
C SER A 154 19.02 -8.26 13.11
N GLN A 155 19.16 -8.60 14.40
CA GLN A 155 18.04 -8.93 15.28
C GLN A 155 17.18 -7.69 15.54
N LEU A 156 17.80 -6.58 15.97
CA LEU A 156 17.10 -5.33 16.24
C LEU A 156 16.46 -4.74 14.98
N ALA A 157 17.15 -4.78 13.84
CA ALA A 157 16.61 -4.32 12.57
C ALA A 157 15.38 -5.13 12.12
N SER A 158 15.40 -6.44 12.32
CA SER A 158 14.25 -7.32 12.04
C SER A 158 13.08 -7.03 12.98
N LEU A 159 13.36 -6.81 14.27
CA LEU A 159 12.36 -6.46 15.27
C LEU A 159 11.69 -5.12 14.95
N LEU A 160 12.48 -4.09 14.63
CA LEU A 160 11.99 -2.78 14.20
C LEU A 160 11.13 -2.90 12.95
N LYS A 161 11.57 -3.67 11.95
CA LYS A 161 10.78 -3.92 10.75
C LYS A 161 9.42 -4.51 11.08
N VAL A 162 9.37 -5.60 11.86
CA VAL A 162 8.09 -6.24 12.23
C VAL A 162 7.20 -5.25 12.95
N HIS A 163 7.73 -4.51 13.93
CA HIS A 163 6.93 -3.56 14.70
C HIS A 163 6.42 -2.37 13.87
N LEU A 164 7.19 -1.88 12.92
CA LEU A 164 6.79 -0.79 12.04
C LEU A 164 5.80 -1.28 10.97
N GLN A 165 5.98 -2.50 10.44
CA GLN A 165 5.05 -3.10 9.48
C GLN A 165 3.70 -3.42 10.11
N VAL A 166 3.66 -3.92 11.35
CA VAL A 166 2.41 -4.11 12.12
C VAL A 166 1.67 -2.77 12.31
N ARG A 167 2.40 -1.66 12.33
CA ARG A 167 1.87 -0.29 12.39
C ARG A 167 1.55 0.31 11.02
N GLY A 168 1.66 -0.46 9.94
CA GLY A 168 1.29 -0.05 8.60
C GLY A 168 2.36 0.71 7.81
N PHE A 169 3.60 0.83 8.33
CA PHE A 169 4.69 1.47 7.60
C PHE A 169 5.29 0.54 6.54
N SER A 170 5.55 1.07 5.35
CA SER A 170 6.37 0.41 4.34
C SER A 170 7.85 0.49 4.74
N VAL A 171 8.42 -0.65 5.10
CA VAL A 171 9.78 -0.73 5.67
C VAL A 171 10.67 -1.62 4.81
N PHE A 172 11.81 -1.09 4.40
CA PHE A 172 12.85 -1.81 3.67
C PHE A 172 14.06 -2.08 4.58
N LEU A 173 14.59 -3.30 4.50
CA LEU A 173 15.86 -3.69 5.15
C LEU A 173 16.89 -3.94 4.07
N ASP A 174 18.14 -3.58 4.34
CA ASP A 174 19.29 -4.05 3.56
C ASP A 174 19.51 -5.56 3.75
N ILE A 175 18.70 -6.39 3.08
CA ILE A 175 18.88 -7.85 3.03
C ILE A 175 19.01 -8.28 1.57
N GLU A 176 20.07 -9.05 1.30
CA GLU A 176 20.42 -9.65 0.01
C GLU A 176 19.23 -10.25 -0.74
N LYS A 177 18.75 -9.53 -1.75
CA LYS A 177 18.12 -10.11 -2.95
C LYS A 177 18.63 -9.47 -4.24
N LEU A 178 19.85 -8.94 -4.26
CA LEU A 178 20.45 -8.40 -5.47
C LEU A 178 21.79 -9.08 -5.73
N ARG A 179 21.73 -10.03 -6.69
CA ARG A 179 22.87 -10.77 -7.23
C ARG A 179 24.00 -9.81 -7.61
N ALA A 180 25.23 -10.23 -7.32
CA ALA A 180 26.48 -9.51 -7.56
C ALA A 180 26.49 -8.78 -8.92
N GLY A 181 26.72 -7.45 -8.89
CA GLY A 181 27.05 -6.66 -10.07
C GLY A 181 26.49 -5.23 -10.13
N LYS A 182 25.39 -4.93 -9.39
CA LYS A 182 24.74 -3.59 -9.35
C LYS A 182 24.19 -3.24 -7.96
N PHE A 183 25.00 -3.47 -6.92
CA PHE A 183 24.57 -3.38 -5.51
C PHE A 183 24.29 -1.93 -5.08
N ASP A 184 25.16 -1.00 -5.46
CA ASP A 184 25.12 0.37 -4.94
C ASP A 184 23.93 1.18 -5.47
N ASP A 185 23.63 1.11 -6.77
CA ASP A 185 22.61 1.98 -7.38
C ASP A 185 21.19 1.72 -6.85
N ASN A 186 20.78 0.46 -6.68
CA ASN A 186 19.43 0.12 -6.22
C ASN A 186 19.24 0.39 -4.72
N LEU A 187 20.30 0.20 -3.93
CA LEU A 187 20.32 0.50 -2.51
C LEU A 187 20.25 2.02 -2.29
N LEU A 188 21.11 2.77 -2.97
CA LEU A 188 21.12 4.24 -2.94
C LEU A 188 19.79 4.82 -3.44
N ASN A 189 19.20 4.26 -4.48
CA ASN A 189 17.87 4.68 -4.95
C ASN A 189 16.78 4.38 -3.91
N SER A 190 16.86 3.25 -3.22
CA SER A 190 15.91 2.90 -2.15
C SER A 190 16.06 3.82 -0.93
N VAL A 191 17.29 4.23 -0.60
CA VAL A 191 17.57 5.24 0.44
C VAL A 191 17.02 6.61 0.02
N ARG A 192 17.28 7.07 -1.20
CA ARG A 192 16.77 8.36 -1.71
C ARG A 192 15.25 8.42 -1.75
N ASN A 193 14.59 7.30 -2.05
CA ASN A 193 13.13 7.20 -2.06
C ASN A 193 12.52 7.02 -0.66
N ALA A 194 13.33 6.89 0.39
CA ALA A 194 12.88 6.75 1.76
C ALA A 194 12.60 8.12 2.41
N ARG A 195 11.49 8.21 3.13
CA ARG A 195 11.18 9.38 3.96
C ARG A 195 11.99 9.39 5.25
N ASN A 196 11.99 8.25 5.95
CA ASN A 196 12.74 8.07 7.18
C ASN A 196 13.90 7.10 6.95
N PHE A 197 15.06 7.43 7.51
CA PHE A 197 16.23 6.57 7.50
C PHE A 197 16.58 6.21 8.94
N ILE A 198 16.27 4.97 9.33
CA ILE A 198 16.53 4.44 10.65
C ILE A 198 17.92 3.81 10.63
N LEU A 199 18.83 4.38 11.41
CA LEU A 199 20.21 3.92 11.51
C LEU A 199 20.40 3.12 12.79
N VAL A 200 20.54 1.80 12.66
CA VAL A 200 20.81 0.91 13.80
C VAL A 200 22.29 0.94 14.14
N LEU A 201 22.62 1.65 15.21
CA LEU A 201 23.96 1.83 15.71
C LEU A 201 24.29 0.75 16.74
N THR A 202 25.16 -0.17 16.33
CA THR A 202 25.81 -1.20 17.18
C THR A 202 27.31 -0.95 17.20
N PRO A 203 28.11 -1.57 18.10
CA PRO A 203 29.56 -1.41 18.11
C PRO A 203 30.17 -1.59 16.70
N ASN A 204 31.01 -0.64 16.27
CA ASN A 204 31.65 -0.60 14.94
C ASN A 204 30.68 -0.55 13.75
N SER A 205 29.46 -0.04 13.95
CA SER A 205 28.48 0.09 12.87
C SER A 205 28.84 1.14 11.82
N LEU A 206 29.57 2.20 12.18
CA LEU A 206 29.87 3.36 11.34
C LEU A 206 30.91 3.12 10.22
N ASP A 207 31.59 1.97 10.18
CA ASP A 207 32.69 1.71 9.24
C ASP A 207 32.24 1.58 7.77
N ARG A 208 30.95 1.30 7.52
CA ARG A 208 30.31 1.26 6.19
C ARG A 208 28.83 1.57 6.35
N CYS A 209 28.41 2.82 6.16
CA CYS A 209 26.99 3.17 6.22
C CYS A 209 26.55 4.02 5.04
N GLU A 210 25.34 3.78 4.55
CA GLU A 210 24.68 4.58 3.51
C GLU A 210 24.19 5.96 4.03
N VAL A 211 24.71 6.42 5.17
CA VAL A 211 24.29 7.64 5.86
C VAL A 211 24.49 8.87 4.98
N VAL A 212 25.58 8.90 4.21
CA VAL A 212 25.84 10.02 3.27
C VAL A 212 24.71 10.13 2.25
N ALA A 213 24.26 9.01 1.68
CA ALA A 213 23.15 9.00 0.74
C ALA A 213 21.81 9.39 1.36
N ALA A 214 21.60 9.09 2.64
CA ALA A 214 20.42 9.52 3.38
C ALA A 214 20.45 11.03 3.68
N ILE A 215 21.62 11.58 3.98
CA ILE A 215 21.84 13.03 4.16
C ILE A 215 21.58 13.75 2.84
N GLU A 216 22.21 13.33 1.74
CA GLU A 216 22.01 13.89 0.40
C GLU A 216 20.56 13.77 -0.08
N GLY A 217 19.92 12.64 0.26
CA GLY A 217 18.53 12.37 -0.07
C GLY A 217 17.51 13.16 0.77
N GLY A 218 17.96 13.97 1.74
CA GLY A 218 17.08 14.73 2.63
C GLY A 218 16.13 13.82 3.42
N CYS A 219 16.61 12.64 3.83
CA CYS A 219 15.84 11.73 4.66
C CYS A 219 15.80 12.24 6.11
N ASN A 220 14.71 11.93 6.83
CA ASN A 220 14.66 12.11 8.27
C ASN A 220 15.47 11.00 8.95
N ILE A 221 16.67 11.31 9.44
CA ILE A 221 17.58 10.32 10.03
C ILE A 221 17.25 10.11 11.51
N ILE A 222 17.01 8.86 11.88
CA ILE A 222 16.64 8.43 13.23
C ILE A 222 17.68 7.40 13.72
N PRO A 223 18.69 7.82 14.50
CA PRO A 223 19.65 6.90 15.09
C PRO A 223 18.99 6.05 16.19
N VAL A 224 19.17 4.73 16.15
CA VAL A 224 18.74 3.79 17.20
C VAL A 224 19.99 3.11 17.75
N MET A 225 20.32 3.42 19.00
CA MET A 225 21.56 2.97 19.64
C MET A 225 21.35 1.70 20.45
N ASP A 226 22.11 0.66 20.12
CA ASP A 226 22.21 -0.58 20.90
C ASP A 226 23.66 -0.80 21.30
N ASN A 227 23.96 -0.58 22.59
CA ASN A 227 25.30 -0.68 23.16
C ASN A 227 26.37 0.12 22.39
N PHE A 228 25.95 1.20 21.72
CA PHE A 228 26.81 2.03 20.89
C PHE A 228 27.31 3.26 21.65
N GLN A 229 28.59 3.60 21.39
CA GLN A 229 29.21 4.83 21.87
C GLN A 229 29.62 5.67 20.67
N TRP A 230 29.25 6.93 20.69
CA TRP A 230 29.64 7.87 19.64
C TRP A 230 31.16 8.03 19.62
N PRO A 231 31.83 7.82 18.48
CA PRO A 231 33.23 8.16 18.34
C PRO A 231 33.40 9.69 18.33
N LEU A 232 34.63 10.15 18.50
CA LEU A 232 34.94 11.57 18.38
C LEU A 232 34.60 12.06 16.96
N PRO A 233 33.93 13.22 16.77
CA PRO A 233 33.56 13.71 15.45
C PRO A 233 34.74 13.86 14.48
N GLU A 234 35.93 14.11 15.00
CA GLU A 234 37.18 14.24 14.25
C GLU A 234 37.65 12.91 13.63
N THR A 235 37.23 11.78 14.21
CA THR A 235 37.54 10.44 13.69
C THR A 235 36.59 10.00 12.59
N LEU A 236 35.50 10.74 12.38
CA LEU A 236 34.55 10.48 11.31
C LEU A 236 34.88 11.31 10.05
N PRO A 237 34.63 10.74 8.85
CA PRO A 237 34.65 11.49 7.60
C PRO A 237 33.79 12.76 7.65
N ASP A 238 34.23 13.83 6.99
CA ASP A 238 33.61 15.16 7.02
C ASP A 238 32.12 15.13 6.65
N ASP A 239 31.75 14.28 5.69
CA ASP A 239 30.40 14.06 5.17
C ASP A 239 29.47 13.27 6.10
N MET A 240 30.03 12.51 7.05
CA MET A 240 29.27 11.74 8.04
C MET A 240 29.09 12.46 9.36
N ARG A 241 29.92 13.47 9.69
CA ARG A 241 29.82 14.24 10.95
C ARG A 241 28.43 14.76 11.30
N PRO A 242 27.57 15.19 10.34
CA PRO A 242 26.21 15.62 10.65
C PRO A 242 25.41 14.58 11.45
N VAL A 243 25.70 13.28 11.28
CA VAL A 243 24.98 12.18 11.95
C VAL A 243 25.03 12.28 13.47
N CYS A 244 26.12 12.83 14.03
CA CYS A 244 26.32 12.98 15.48
C CYS A 244 25.37 14.01 16.12
N PHE A 245 24.76 14.88 15.32
CA PHE A 245 23.86 15.93 15.79
C PHE A 245 22.38 15.55 15.71
N PHE A 246 22.06 14.35 15.19
CA PHE A 246 20.68 13.85 15.19
C PHE A 246 20.31 13.28 16.56
N ASN A 247 19.05 13.48 16.95
CA ASN A 247 18.51 12.95 18.19
C ASN A 247 18.33 11.44 18.09
N GLY A 248 19.21 10.69 18.76
CA GLY A 248 19.14 9.23 18.79
C GLY A 248 18.28 8.68 19.93
N ILE A 249 17.74 7.48 19.71
CA ILE A 249 16.93 6.71 20.67
C ILE A 249 17.81 5.62 21.28
N ARG A 250 17.69 5.41 22.60
CA ARG A 250 18.35 4.31 23.35
C ARG A 250 17.32 3.32 23.86
#